data_AF-A0A917LWQ3-F1
#
_entry.id   AF-A0A917LWQ3-F1
#
_cell.length_a   1.000
_cell.length_b   1.000
_cell.length_c   1.000
_cell.angle_alpha   90.00
_cell.angle_beta   90.00
_cell.angle_gamma   90.00
#
_symmetry.space_group_name_H-M   'P 1'
#
loop_
_entity.id
_entity.type
_entity.pdbx_description
1 polymer ?
#
loop_
_entity_poly.entity_id
_entity_poly.type
_entity_poly.pdbx_seq_one_letter_code
_entity_poly.pdbx_strand_id
1 'polypeptide(L)'
;MGYWDKGLGDTMPTIEVDGQRIDSKDSESILIYPAHEQKDAWLQSWSVLGPHNCFEQSLERMLEEFGTYFVLLPAKKIRAYVKLLSKASDSQVRYGFVQYSSNPLDRSLTVKDISFSYQKEFRFYVGECRKDEIESKTLQLKGLGKMLLEAASLKLTSPSGEIRYCSLGRKEVVTA
;
A
#
# COMPACT_ATOMS: atom_id res chain seq x y z
N MET A 1 14.54 -4.95 -6.26
CA MET A 1 13.42 -5.81 -6.70
C MET A 1 12.90 -5.26 -8.03
N GLY A 2 12.55 -6.11 -8.99
CA GLY A 2 12.03 -5.67 -10.28
C GLY A 2 10.96 -6.61 -10.79
N TYR A 3 9.88 -6.05 -11.32
CA TYR A 3 8.83 -6.77 -12.01
C TYR A 3 8.68 -6.14 -13.39
N TRP A 4 8.62 -6.96 -14.42
CA TRP A 4 8.36 -6.55 -15.79
C TRP A 4 7.29 -7.46 -16.36
N ASP A 5 6.31 -6.89 -17.03
CA ASP A 5 5.20 -7.63 -17.63
C ASP A 5 4.91 -7.16 -19.07
N LYS A 6 4.92 -8.08 -20.03
CA LYS A 6 4.64 -7.76 -21.44
C LYS A 6 3.21 -7.28 -21.66
N GLY A 7 2.24 -7.82 -20.93
CA GLY A 7 0.83 -7.43 -21.00
C GLY A 7 0.60 -6.00 -20.49
N LEU A 8 1.47 -5.50 -19.62
CA LEU A 8 1.48 -4.10 -19.16
C LEU A 8 2.27 -3.16 -20.10
N GLY A 9 2.91 -3.70 -21.14
CA GLY A 9 3.71 -2.92 -22.09
C GLY A 9 5.16 -2.68 -21.66
N ASP A 10 5.67 -3.42 -20.67
CA ASP A 10 7.05 -3.26 -20.21
C ASP A 10 8.07 -3.81 -21.19
N THR A 11 9.21 -3.13 -21.31
CA THR A 11 10.38 -3.67 -22.00
C THR A 11 11.08 -4.69 -21.11
N MET A 12 11.11 -5.96 -21.52
CA MET A 12 11.76 -7.03 -20.76
C MET A 12 13.27 -6.79 -20.62
N PRO A 13 13.84 -6.99 -19.42
CA PRO A 13 15.28 -6.88 -19.24
C PRO A 13 16.00 -8.06 -19.90
N THR A 14 17.25 -7.84 -20.31
CA THR A 14 18.16 -8.95 -20.62
C THR A 14 18.64 -9.56 -19.31
N ILE A 15 18.40 -10.86 -19.12
CA ILE A 15 18.86 -11.60 -17.94
C ILE A 15 20.12 -12.37 -18.32
N GLU A 16 21.18 -12.20 -17.52
CA GLU A 16 22.43 -12.92 -17.66
C GLU A 16 22.80 -13.55 -16.32
N VAL A 17 23.14 -14.84 -16.32
CA VAL A 17 23.61 -15.59 -15.16
C VAL A 17 24.96 -16.20 -15.52
N ASP A 18 25.99 -15.87 -14.75
CA ASP A 18 27.36 -16.36 -14.94
C ASP A 18 27.90 -16.18 -16.38
N GLY A 19 27.59 -15.04 -17.02
CA GLY A 19 28.02 -14.75 -18.40
C GLY A 19 27.12 -15.36 -19.48
N GLN A 20 26.11 -16.14 -19.10
CA GLN A 20 25.18 -16.78 -20.03
C GLN A 20 23.83 -16.06 -20.02
N ARG A 21 23.38 -15.66 -21.21
CA ARG A 21 22.05 -15.06 -21.37
C ARG A 21 20.98 -16.14 -21.20
N ILE A 22 20.00 -15.85 -20.35
CA ILE A 22 18.80 -16.66 -20.21
C ILE A 22 17.84 -16.26 -21.34
N ASP A 23 17.35 -17.23 -22.11
CA ASP A 23 16.30 -16.99 -23.09
C ASP A 23 14.95 -16.83 -22.37
N SER A 24 14.45 -15.60 -22.35
CA SER A 24 13.15 -15.22 -21.76
C SER A 24 12.13 -14.78 -22.81
N LYS A 25 12.34 -15.14 -24.09
CA LYS A 25 11.44 -14.76 -25.20
C LYS A 25 10.00 -15.22 -24.97
N ASP A 26 9.80 -16.38 -24.37
CA ASP A 26 8.48 -16.95 -24.10
C ASP A 26 7.92 -16.57 -22.71
N SER A 27 8.69 -15.87 -21.87
CA SER A 27 8.22 -15.41 -20.57
C SER A 27 7.21 -14.28 -20.73
N GLU A 28 6.06 -14.38 -20.06
CA GLU A 28 5.04 -13.31 -20.02
C GLU A 28 5.47 -12.17 -19.10
N SER A 29 6.04 -12.52 -17.96
CA SER A 29 6.58 -11.59 -16.97
C SER A 29 7.86 -12.12 -16.31
N ILE A 30 8.64 -11.21 -15.73
CA ILE A 30 9.87 -11.49 -15.00
C ILE A 30 9.78 -10.81 -13.63
N LEU A 31 9.99 -11.59 -12.55
CA LEU A 31 10.13 -11.08 -11.19
C LEU A 31 11.55 -11.38 -10.68
N ILE A 32 12.27 -10.33 -10.26
CA ILE A 32 13.58 -10.43 -9.64
C ILE A 32 13.49 -9.92 -8.20
N TYR A 33 13.83 -10.80 -7.25
CA TYR A 33 13.87 -10.51 -5.82
C TYR A 33 15.17 -11.05 -5.20
N PRO A 34 15.62 -10.52 -4.06
CA PRO A 34 16.83 -11.01 -3.40
C PRO A 34 16.69 -12.47 -2.99
N ALA A 35 17.74 -13.29 -3.19
CA ALA A 35 17.72 -14.72 -2.89
C ALA A 35 17.46 -15.06 -1.40
N HIS A 36 17.66 -14.12 -0.48
CA HIS A 36 17.35 -14.31 0.93
C HIS A 36 15.89 -13.97 1.30
N GLU A 37 15.09 -13.46 0.36
CA GLU A 37 13.70 -13.07 0.56
C GLU A 37 12.75 -13.99 -0.22
N GLN A 38 12.63 -15.25 0.21
CA GLN A 38 11.90 -16.30 -0.52
C GLN A 38 10.38 -16.26 -0.34
N LYS A 39 9.87 -15.40 0.54
CA LYS A 39 8.45 -15.30 0.89
C LYS A 39 7.98 -13.86 0.85
N ASP A 40 6.69 -13.73 0.57
CA ASP A 40 5.96 -12.48 0.63
C ASP A 40 4.88 -12.55 1.73
N ALA A 41 4.03 -11.54 1.84
CA ALA A 41 2.88 -11.55 2.74
C ALA A 41 1.65 -10.94 2.05
N TRP A 42 0.45 -11.39 2.43
CA TRP A 42 -0.76 -10.72 1.99
C TRP A 42 -0.83 -9.32 2.63
N LEU A 43 -0.95 -8.30 1.78
CA LEU A 43 -0.90 -6.90 2.18
C LEU A 43 -2.30 -6.30 2.29
N GLN A 44 -2.50 -5.49 3.32
CA GLN A 44 -3.57 -4.50 3.34
C GLN A 44 -2.99 -3.12 3.65
N SER A 45 -3.18 -2.18 2.73
CA SER A 45 -2.68 -0.81 2.84
C SER A 45 -3.75 0.15 3.35
N TRP A 46 -3.32 1.10 4.17
CA TRP A 46 -4.11 2.24 4.65
C TRP A 46 -3.30 3.52 4.47
N SER A 47 -3.97 4.65 4.20
CA SER A 47 -3.33 5.96 4.25
C SER A 47 -3.37 6.53 5.67
N VAL A 48 -2.25 7.10 6.11
CA VAL A 48 -2.16 7.72 7.43
C VAL A 48 -2.48 9.20 7.32
N LEU A 49 -3.40 9.66 8.19
CA LEU A 49 -3.71 11.06 8.41
C LEU A 49 -3.04 11.51 9.71
N GLY A 50 -2.20 12.54 9.66
CA GLY A 50 -1.53 13.05 10.86
C GLY A 50 -1.02 14.48 10.71
N PRO A 51 -0.78 15.19 11.82
CA PRO A 51 -0.47 16.62 11.82
C PRO A 51 0.88 17.00 11.17
N HIS A 52 1.71 16.03 10.82
CA HIS A 52 3.09 16.25 10.35
C HIS A 52 3.43 15.47 9.08
N ASN A 53 2.43 15.03 8.31
CA ASN A 53 2.67 14.28 7.09
C ASN A 53 2.12 14.94 5.81
N CYS A 54 1.56 16.15 5.95
CA CYS A 54 1.00 16.95 4.85
C CYS A 54 -0.01 16.18 3.98
N PHE A 55 -0.79 15.28 4.58
CA PHE A 55 -1.74 14.46 3.83
C PHE A 55 -2.81 15.30 3.11
N GLU A 56 -3.15 16.47 3.65
CA GLU A 56 -4.08 17.42 3.02
C GLU A 56 -3.70 17.75 1.57
N GLN A 57 -2.40 17.83 1.27
CA GLN A 57 -1.87 18.09 -0.06
C GLN A 57 -2.05 16.91 -1.02
N SER A 58 -2.36 15.73 -0.48
CA SER A 58 -2.53 14.48 -1.23
C SER A 58 -3.98 14.19 -1.59
N LEU A 59 -4.95 14.91 -1.01
CA LEU A 59 -6.39 14.59 -1.12
C LEU A 59 -6.88 14.49 -2.57
N GLU A 60 -6.54 15.44 -3.43
CA GLU A 60 -7.00 15.46 -4.83
C GLU A 60 -6.57 14.19 -5.56
N ARG A 61 -5.28 13.87 -5.51
CA ARG A 61 -4.70 12.68 -6.13
C ARG A 61 -5.23 11.39 -5.51
N MET A 62 -5.45 11.37 -4.19
CA MET A 62 -6.06 10.21 -3.52
C MET A 62 -7.49 9.95 -4.02
N LEU A 63 -8.31 11.00 -4.20
CA LEU A 63 -9.67 10.86 -4.74
C LEU A 63 -9.66 10.44 -6.22
N GLU A 64 -8.69 10.91 -6.99
CA GLU A 64 -8.55 10.56 -8.41
C GLU A 64 -8.21 9.08 -8.61
N GLU A 65 -7.26 8.57 -7.83
CA GLU A 65 -6.72 7.23 -8.01
C GLU A 65 -7.43 6.14 -7.19
N PHE A 66 -7.94 6.46 -6.00
CA PHE A 66 -8.55 5.48 -5.09
C PHE A 66 -10.06 5.66 -4.90
N GLY A 67 -10.63 6.72 -5.47
CA GLY A 67 -12.06 7.00 -5.42
C GLY A 67 -12.50 7.82 -4.22
N THR A 68 -13.82 7.99 -4.10
CA THR A 68 -14.44 9.00 -3.23
C THR A 68 -15.00 8.45 -1.92
N TYR A 69 -14.82 7.15 -1.68
CA TYR A 69 -15.31 6.48 -0.48
C TYR A 69 -14.16 6.19 0.46
N PHE A 70 -14.33 6.53 1.74
CA PHE A 70 -13.34 6.31 2.78
C PHE A 70 -14.00 5.93 4.09
N VAL A 71 -13.24 5.20 4.90
CA VAL A 71 -13.54 4.89 6.29
C VAL A 71 -12.29 5.14 7.11
N LEU A 72 -12.46 5.46 8.38
CA LEU A 72 -11.33 5.82 9.23
C LEU A 72 -11.09 4.74 10.27
N LEU A 73 -9.84 4.30 10.40
CA LEU A 73 -9.37 3.51 11.54
C LEU A 73 -8.61 4.44 12.50
N PRO A 74 -9.13 4.73 13.71
CA PRO A 74 -8.40 5.51 14.70
C PRO A 74 -7.07 4.85 15.05
N ALA A 75 -5.97 5.62 15.07
CA ALA A 75 -4.63 5.09 15.36
C ALA A 75 -4.55 4.29 16.68
N LYS A 76 -5.29 4.74 17.71
CA LYS A 76 -5.40 4.02 19.01
C LYS A 76 -5.99 2.61 18.90
N LYS A 77 -6.70 2.29 17.80
CA LYS A 77 -7.30 0.98 17.54
C LYS A 77 -6.41 0.07 16.68
N ILE A 78 -5.26 0.52 16.18
CA ILE A 78 -4.35 -0.30 15.34
C ILE A 78 -4.01 -1.63 16.03
N ARG A 79 -3.62 -1.62 17.31
CA ARG A 79 -3.31 -2.86 18.05
C ARG A 79 -4.51 -3.81 18.16
N ALA A 80 -5.72 -3.28 18.31
CA ALA A 80 -6.93 -4.09 18.35
C ALA A 80 -7.27 -4.67 16.97
N TYR A 81 -7.05 -3.87 15.91
CA TYR A 81 -7.21 -4.31 14.53
C TYR A 81 -6.26 -5.45 14.17
N VAL A 82 -4.98 -5.34 14.56
CA VAL A 82 -3.97 -6.39 14.38
C VAL A 82 -4.38 -7.68 15.09
N LYS A 83 -4.90 -7.60 16.32
CA LYS A 83 -5.42 -8.79 17.03
C LYS A 83 -6.57 -9.46 16.27
N LEU A 84 -7.44 -8.68 15.63
CA LEU A 84 -8.54 -9.23 14.84
C LEU A 84 -8.05 -9.87 13.53
N LEU A 85 -7.09 -9.25 12.84
CA LEU A 85 -6.43 -9.85 11.68
C LEU A 85 -5.74 -11.16 12.05
N SER A 86 -4.94 -11.17 13.13
CA SER A 86 -4.24 -12.37 13.59
C SER A 86 -5.21 -13.49 13.94
N LYS A 87 -6.30 -13.17 14.66
CA LYS A 87 -7.33 -14.16 15.00
C LYS A 87 -8.03 -14.73 13.77
N ALA A 88 -8.34 -13.90 12.78
CA ALA A 88 -9.07 -14.33 11.59
C ALA A 88 -8.20 -15.09 10.57
N SER A 89 -6.89 -14.82 10.57
CA SER A 89 -5.94 -15.44 9.65
C SER A 89 -5.21 -16.66 10.23
N ASP A 90 -5.31 -16.87 11.54
CA ASP A 90 -4.47 -17.80 12.29
C ASP A 90 -2.98 -17.60 12.00
N SER A 91 -2.55 -16.34 11.98
CA SER A 91 -1.21 -15.95 11.57
C SER A 91 -0.71 -14.73 12.34
N GLN A 92 0.61 -14.64 12.47
CA GLN A 92 1.23 -13.41 12.92
C GLN A 92 0.96 -12.29 11.90
N VAL A 93 0.66 -11.09 12.42
CA VAL A 93 0.48 -9.90 11.61
C VAL A 93 1.55 -8.90 11.97
N ARG A 94 2.38 -8.55 10.99
CA ARG A 94 3.35 -7.46 11.09
C ARG A 94 2.69 -6.21 10.53
N TYR A 95 3.16 -5.03 10.94
CA TYR A 95 2.62 -3.78 10.42
C TYR A 95 3.60 -2.62 10.59
N GLY A 96 3.45 -1.60 9.76
CA GLY A 96 4.28 -0.40 9.85
C GLY A 96 4.09 0.57 8.70
N PHE A 97 4.76 1.71 8.83
CA PHE A 97 4.82 2.71 7.77
C PHE A 97 5.63 2.19 6.57
N VAL A 98 5.17 2.56 5.39
CA VAL A 98 5.93 2.38 4.15
C VAL A 98 6.93 3.51 4.03
N GLN A 99 8.16 3.14 3.73
CA GLN A 99 9.24 4.06 3.38
C GLN A 99 9.23 4.33 1.87
N TYR A 100 9.93 5.36 1.47
CA TYR A 100 9.96 5.79 0.08
C TYR A 100 11.39 6.11 -0.33
N SER A 101 11.81 5.60 -1.49
CA SER A 101 13.14 5.84 -2.05
C SER A 101 13.05 6.11 -3.55
N SER A 102 13.92 6.98 -4.05
CA SER A 102 14.14 7.16 -5.49
C SER A 102 15.06 6.08 -6.07
N ASN A 103 15.81 5.36 -5.23
CA ASN A 103 16.69 4.28 -5.66
C ASN A 103 15.87 3.00 -5.87
N PRO A 104 15.79 2.46 -7.10
CA PRO A 104 15.05 1.23 -7.38
C PRO A 104 15.55 0.01 -6.61
N LEU A 105 16.81 0.00 -6.19
CA LEU A 105 17.41 -1.11 -5.43
C LEU A 105 16.89 -1.19 -4.00
N ASP A 106 16.38 -0.10 -3.42
CA ASP A 106 15.82 -0.08 -2.07
C ASP A 106 14.39 -0.62 -2.02
N ARG A 107 13.74 -0.76 -3.18
CA ARG A 107 12.32 -1.14 -3.29
C ARG A 107 12.09 -2.54 -2.72
N SER A 108 11.08 -2.64 -1.87
CA SER A 108 10.70 -3.85 -1.14
C SER A 108 9.24 -3.78 -0.68
N LEU A 109 8.78 -4.77 0.07
CA LEU A 109 7.44 -4.77 0.67
C LEU A 109 7.19 -3.58 1.61
N THR A 110 8.25 -3.01 2.18
CA THR A 110 8.17 -1.87 3.09
C THR A 110 8.68 -0.58 2.45
N VAL A 111 9.16 -0.60 1.20
CA VAL A 111 9.76 0.57 0.53
C VAL A 111 9.20 0.72 -0.89
N LYS A 112 8.51 1.83 -1.17
CA LYS A 112 8.00 2.18 -2.51
C LYS A 112 8.87 3.21 -3.21
N ASP A 113 8.59 3.40 -4.49
CA ASP A 113 9.09 4.55 -5.22
C ASP A 113 8.60 5.88 -4.60
N ILE A 114 9.47 6.88 -4.57
CA ILE A 114 9.20 8.20 -3.99
C ILE A 114 8.01 8.93 -4.62
N SER A 115 7.69 8.67 -5.89
CA SER A 115 6.52 9.24 -6.58
C SER A 115 5.19 8.83 -5.94
N PHE A 116 5.17 7.75 -5.16
CA PHE A 116 4.00 7.26 -4.40
C PHE A 116 3.93 7.79 -2.97
N SER A 117 4.81 8.71 -2.58
CA SER A 117 4.88 9.22 -1.21
C SER A 117 3.66 10.04 -0.77
N TYR A 118 2.79 10.50 -1.69
CA TYR A 118 1.51 11.13 -1.36
C TYR A 118 0.52 10.17 -0.69
N GLN A 119 0.68 8.84 -0.89
CA GLN A 119 -0.24 7.85 -0.33
C GLN A 119 -0.12 7.70 1.19
N LYS A 120 1.04 8.07 1.76
CA LYS A 120 1.36 7.97 3.20
C LYS A 120 0.98 6.60 3.79
N GLU A 121 1.42 5.53 3.12
CA GLU A 121 0.94 4.19 3.38
C GLU A 121 1.40 3.65 4.75
N PHE A 122 0.49 2.93 5.39
CA PHE A 122 0.71 2.05 6.51
C PHE A 122 0.16 0.67 6.14
N ARG A 123 1.00 -0.35 6.23
CA ARG A 123 0.68 -1.70 5.77
C ARG A 123 0.51 -2.65 6.93
N PHE A 124 -0.46 -3.55 6.77
CA PHE A 124 -0.57 -4.78 7.54
C PHE A 124 -0.12 -5.94 6.64
N TYR A 125 0.77 -6.77 7.17
CA TYR A 125 1.35 -7.93 6.51
C TYR A 125 0.81 -9.17 7.23
N VAL A 126 -0.01 -9.96 6.56
CA VAL A 126 -0.68 -11.12 7.14
C VAL A 126 0.03 -12.40 6.69
N GLY A 127 0.58 -13.17 7.62
CA GLY A 127 1.20 -14.47 7.33
C GLY A 127 2.29 -14.39 6.27
N GLU A 128 2.48 -15.50 5.55
CA GLU A 128 3.44 -15.61 4.45
C GLU A 128 2.77 -16.22 3.22
N CYS A 129 3.10 -15.70 2.04
CA CYS A 129 2.72 -16.26 0.76
C CYS A 129 3.95 -16.44 -0.16
N ARG A 130 3.73 -17.08 -1.30
CA ARG A 130 4.78 -17.24 -2.31
C ARG A 130 5.00 -15.92 -3.05
N LYS A 131 6.18 -15.72 -3.64
CA LYS A 131 6.49 -14.52 -4.43
C LYS A 131 5.67 -14.41 -5.73
N ASP A 132 5.18 -15.54 -6.22
CA ASP A 132 4.29 -15.66 -7.38
C ASP A 132 2.80 -15.72 -6.99
N GLU A 133 2.46 -15.44 -5.71
CA GLU A 133 1.07 -15.40 -5.27
C GLU A 133 0.33 -14.19 -5.86
N ILE A 134 -0.71 -14.46 -6.64
CA ILE A 134 -1.57 -13.44 -7.25
C ILE A 134 -2.98 -13.44 -6.62
N GLU A 135 -3.33 -14.47 -5.86
CA GLU A 135 -4.66 -14.61 -5.28
C GLU A 135 -4.80 -13.84 -3.98
N SER A 136 -5.93 -13.13 -3.86
CA SER A 136 -6.26 -12.36 -2.66
C SER A 136 -6.72 -13.26 -1.52
N LYS A 137 -6.16 -13.07 -0.31
CA LYS A 137 -6.62 -13.73 0.91
C LYS A 137 -7.75 -12.96 1.58
N THR A 138 -8.96 -13.50 1.50
CA THR A 138 -10.14 -12.92 2.16
C THR A 138 -10.19 -13.31 3.64
N LEU A 139 -10.35 -12.32 4.53
CA LEU A 139 -10.47 -12.53 5.97
C LEU A 139 -11.82 -12.02 6.49
N GLN A 140 -12.53 -12.86 7.26
CA GLN A 140 -13.80 -12.48 7.90
C GLN A 140 -13.55 -11.86 9.27
N LEU A 141 -13.54 -10.52 9.33
CA LEU A 141 -13.21 -9.77 10.55
C LEU A 141 -14.47 -9.44 11.38
N LYS A 142 -14.89 -10.39 12.22
CA LYS A 142 -16.00 -10.16 13.16
C LYS A 142 -15.71 -8.96 14.07
N GLY A 143 -16.52 -7.90 13.96
CA GLY A 143 -16.41 -6.69 14.78
C GLY A 143 -15.63 -5.53 14.12
N LEU A 144 -15.23 -5.64 12.84
CA LEU A 144 -14.57 -4.56 12.11
C LEU A 144 -15.32 -3.23 12.18
N GLY A 145 -16.63 -3.23 11.93
CA GLY A 145 -17.44 -2.02 11.96
C GLY A 145 -17.37 -1.25 13.28
N LYS A 146 -17.17 -1.93 14.42
CA LYS A 146 -17.02 -1.28 15.74
C LYS A 146 -15.67 -0.58 15.90
N MET A 147 -14.69 -0.90 15.07
CA MET A 147 -13.39 -0.26 15.08
C MET A 147 -13.35 0.98 14.19
N LEU A 148 -14.04 0.93 13.06
CA LEU A 148 -14.03 2.02 12.10
C LEU A 148 -14.89 3.19 12.59
N LEU A 149 -14.54 4.38 12.11
CA LEU A 149 -15.40 5.56 12.16
C LEU A 149 -15.93 5.80 10.76
N GLU A 150 -17.24 5.98 10.67
CA GLU A 150 -17.91 6.48 9.49
C GLU A 150 -17.84 8.01 9.54
N ALA A 151 -17.16 8.61 8.57
CA ALA A 151 -17.04 10.04 8.45
C ALA A 151 -17.69 10.49 7.14
N ALA A 152 -18.63 11.42 7.22
CA ALA A 152 -19.25 12.01 6.03
C ALA A 152 -18.29 12.94 5.27
N SER A 153 -17.27 13.46 5.95
CA SER A 153 -16.29 14.39 5.39
C SER A 153 -14.97 14.34 6.15
N LEU A 154 -13.88 14.69 5.47
CA LEU A 154 -12.59 14.98 6.07
C LEU A 154 -12.33 16.48 5.96
N LYS A 155 -11.89 17.09 7.07
CA LYS A 155 -11.42 18.47 7.16
C LYS A 155 -10.01 18.42 7.73
N LEU A 156 -9.02 18.82 6.94
CA LEU A 156 -7.61 18.76 7.30
C LEU A 156 -7.02 20.17 7.23
N THR A 157 -6.32 20.57 8.28
CA THR A 157 -5.65 21.87 8.37
C THR A 157 -4.15 21.66 8.31
N SER A 158 -3.50 22.33 7.36
CA SER A 158 -2.04 22.30 7.22
C SER A 158 -1.37 23.10 8.34
N PRO A 159 -0.05 22.95 8.54
CA PRO A 159 0.71 23.81 9.45
C PRO A 159 0.67 25.30 9.09
N SER A 160 0.41 25.66 7.82
CA SER A 160 0.25 27.05 7.38
C SER A 160 -1.15 27.62 7.67
N GLY A 161 -2.08 26.79 8.15
CA GLY A 161 -3.47 27.18 8.42
C GLY A 161 -4.41 26.99 7.23
N GLU A 162 -3.91 26.60 6.05
CA GLU A 162 -4.74 26.24 4.89
C GLU A 162 -5.63 25.04 5.25
N ILE A 163 -6.91 25.13 4.91
CA ILE A 163 -7.84 24.05 5.20
C ILE A 163 -8.34 23.41 3.91
N ARG A 164 -8.17 22.09 3.82
CA ARG A 164 -8.69 21.28 2.71
C ARG A 164 -9.77 20.32 3.19
N TYR A 165 -10.79 20.15 2.37
CA TYR A 165 -11.97 19.37 2.71
C TYR A 165 -12.37 18.45 1.56
N CYS A 166 -12.76 17.22 1.89
CA CYS A 166 -13.46 16.35 0.95
C CYS A 166 -14.66 15.69 1.64
N SER A 167 -15.68 15.35 0.85
CA SER A 167 -16.89 14.67 1.34
C SER A 167 -16.99 13.28 0.75
N LEU A 168 -17.52 12.35 1.53
CA LEU A 168 -17.77 10.98 1.09
C LEU A 168 -18.64 10.98 -0.17
N GLY A 169 -18.22 10.23 -1.19
CA GLY A 169 -18.92 10.13 -2.47
C GLY A 169 -18.69 11.31 -3.43
N ARG A 170 -17.91 12.34 -3.06
CA ARG A 170 -17.62 13.49 -3.93
C ARG A 170 -16.16 13.49 -4.38
N LYS A 171 -15.95 13.75 -5.68
CA LYS A 171 -14.61 13.82 -6.31
C LYS A 171 -14.00 15.23 -6.27
N GLU A 172 -14.38 16.02 -5.27
CA GLU A 172 -14.01 17.42 -5.15
C GLU A 172 -13.27 17.66 -3.84
N VAL A 173 -12.21 18.47 -3.91
CA VAL A 173 -11.53 19.03 -2.76
C VAL A 173 -11.80 20.52 -2.73
N VAL A 174 -12.32 21.00 -1.59
CA VAL A 174 -12.54 22.43 -1.34
C VAL A 174 -11.37 22.95 -0.52
N THR A 175 -10.87 24.14 -0.85
CA THR A 175 -9.81 24.84 -0.10
C THR A 175 -10.39 26.11 0.50
N ALA A 176 -10.15 26.35 1.79
CA ALA A 176 -10.60 27.54 2.52
C ALA A 176 -9.47 28.16 3.35
#